data_AF-E1RD21-F1
#
_entry.id   AF-E1RD21-F1
#
_cell.length_a   1.000
_cell.length_b   1.000
_cell.length_c   1.000
_cell.angle_alpha   90.00
_cell.angle_beta   90.00
_cell.angle_gamma   90.00
#
_symmetry.space_group_name_H-M   'P 1'
#
loop_
_entity.id
_entity.type
_entity.pdbx_description
1 polymer ?
#
loop_
_entity_poly.entity_id
_entity_poly.type
_entity_poly.pdbx_seq_one_letter_code
_entity_poly.pdbx_strand_id
1 'polypeptide(L)' 'MGYRWRNKQEVDEAVVVVMNSLDSEGTLKGWLVRTLKQSIADSDAALGTYFYEEIKAHAPAALKYFEVVEG' A
#
# COMPACT_ATOMS: atom_id res chain seq x y z
N MET A 1 -8.65 8.71 7.07
CA MET A 1 -8.67 9.65 5.94
C MET A 1 -7.77 9.04 4.88
N GLY A 2 -8.35 8.54 3.78
CA GLY A 2 -7.56 8.12 2.62
C GLY A 2 -6.97 9.35 1.96
N TYR A 3 -5.69 9.27 1.59
CA TYR A 3 -5.01 10.33 0.87
C TYR A 3 -4.90 9.93 -0.60
N ARG A 4 -5.51 10.72 -1.48
CA ARG A 4 -5.40 10.50 -2.93
C ARG A 4 -3.99 10.80 -3.38
N TRP A 5 -3.30 9.83 -3.95
CA TRP A 5 -1.99 10.00 -4.55
C TRP A 5 -2.08 10.84 -5.82
N ARG A 6 -1.14 11.76 -5.97
CA ARG A 6 -1.03 12.73 -7.06
C ARG A 6 0.09 12.38 -8.03
N ASN A 7 1.07 11.61 -7.59
CA ASN A 7 2.23 11.21 -8.38
C ASN A 7 2.86 9.93 -7.79
N LYS A 8 3.87 9.39 -8.48
CA LYS A 8 4.59 8.19 -8.05
C LYS A 8 5.36 8.38 -6.74
N GLN A 9 5.89 9.58 -6.48
CA GLN A 9 6.64 9.85 -5.25
C GLN A 9 5.79 9.62 -3.99
N GLU A 10 4.51 10.03 -4.00
CA GLU A 10 3.61 9.76 -2.86
C GLU A 10 3.28 8.26 -2.70
N VAL A 11 3.35 7.49 -3.80
CA VAL A 11 3.25 6.03 -3.75
C VAL A 11 4.52 5.42 -3.16
N ASP A 12 5.69 5.88 -3.58
CA ASP A 12 6.99 5.42 -3.07
C ASP A 12 7.09 5.65 -1.55
N GLU A 13 6.65 6.81 -1.07
CA GLU A 13 6.58 7.11 0.37
C GLU A 13 5.66 6.13 1.10
N ALA A 14 4.49 5.80 0.52
CA ALA A 14 3.58 4.82 1.10
C ALA A 14 4.19 3.41 1.16
N VAL A 15 4.95 3.01 0.13
CA VAL A 15 5.69 1.74 0.09
C VAL A 15 6.75 1.71 1.18
N VAL A 16 7.50 2.79 1.39
CA VAL A 16 8.47 2.91 2.48
C VAL A 16 7.81 2.75 3.85
N VAL A 17 6.61 3.32 4.07
CA VAL A 17 5.86 3.12 5.32
C VAL A 17 5.49 1.65 5.52
N VAL A 18 5.07 0.95 4.46
CA VAL A 18 4.79 -0.49 4.52
C VAL A 18 6.04 -1.28 4.90
N MET A 19 7.17 -1.02 4.23
CA MET A 19 8.44 -1.67 4.52
C MET A 19 8.88 -1.46 5.97
N ASN A 20 8.87 -0.21 6.45
CA ASN A 20 9.27 0.13 7.81
C ASN A 20 8.35 -0.51 8.86
N SER A 21 7.05 -0.58 8.58
CA SER A 21 6.09 -1.23 9.50
C SER A 21 6.33 -2.73 9.59
N LEU A 22 6.62 -3.38 8.46
CA LEU A 22 6.97 -4.80 8.43
C LEU A 22 8.31 -5.08 9.11
N ASP A 23 9.32 -4.25 8.91
CA ASP A 23 10.63 -4.40 9.53
C ASP A 23 10.54 -4.22 11.06
N SER A 24 9.78 -3.22 11.51
CA SER A 24 9.66 -2.90 12.93
C SER A 24 8.71 -3.83 13.70
N GLU A 25 7.60 -4.26 13.11
CA GLU A 25 6.53 -4.97 13.84
C GLU A 25 6.22 -6.36 13.27
N GLY A 26 6.81 -6.74 12.13
CA GLY A 26 6.51 -7.99 11.42
C GLY A 26 5.11 -8.04 10.79
N THR A 27 4.32 -6.97 10.92
CA THR A 27 2.93 -6.91 10.46
C THR A 27 2.50 -5.49 10.14
N LEU A 28 1.43 -5.35 9.35
CA LEU A 28 0.79 -4.05 9.12
C LEU A 28 -0.39 -3.87 10.08
N LYS A 29 -0.44 -2.70 10.73
CA LYS A 29 -1.59 -2.33 11.57
C LYS A 29 -2.85 -2.20 10.72
N GLY A 30 -3.99 -2.65 11.26
CA GLY A 30 -5.27 -2.63 10.53
C GLY A 30 -5.69 -1.23 10.02
N TRP A 31 -5.39 -0.17 10.78
CA TRP A 31 -5.68 1.20 10.34
C TRP A 31 -4.81 1.64 9.15
N LEU A 32 -3.56 1.17 9.08
CA LEU A 32 -2.64 1.46 7.98
C LEU A 32 -3.12 0.75 6.71
N VAL A 33 -3.46 -0.54 6.81
CA VAL A 33 -4.03 -1.31 5.70
C VAL A 33 -5.30 -0.63 5.18
N ARG A 34 -6.22 -0.23 6.06
CA ARG A 34 -7.44 0.48 5.66
C ARG A 34 -7.14 1.80 4.95
N THR A 35 -6.19 2.57 5.46
CA THR A 35 -5.81 3.86 4.88
C THR A 35 -5.22 3.69 3.48
N LEU A 36 -4.30 2.73 3.31
CA LEU A 36 -3.68 2.41 2.03
C LEU A 36 -4.69 1.86 1.03
N LYS A 37 -5.59 0.96 1.43
CA LYS A 37 -6.69 0.49 0.56
C LYS A 37 -7.58 1.63 0.08
N GLN A 38 -7.87 2.59 0.95
CA GLN A 38 -8.64 3.76 0.57
C GLN A 38 -7.85 4.69 -0.35
N SER A 39 -6.55 4.90 -0.10
CA SER A 39 -5.67 5.65 -1.00
C SER A 39 -5.59 5.01 -2.39
N ILE A 40 -5.48 3.68 -2.49
CA ILE A 40 -5.51 2.96 -3.77
C ILE A 40 -6.84 3.20 -4.49
N ALA A 41 -7.97 3.09 -3.78
CA ALA A 41 -9.30 3.27 -4.37
C ALA A 41 -9.59 4.72 -4.80
N ASP A 42 -9.10 5.71 -4.05
CA ASP A 42 -9.34 7.13 -4.31
C ASP A 42 -8.36 7.73 -5.34
N SER A 43 -7.29 7.00 -5.70
CA SER A 43 -6.24 7.43 -6.62
C SER A 43 -6.49 7.01 -8.07
N ASP A 44 -5.69 7.56 -8.98
CA ASP A 44 -5.66 7.09 -10.36
C ASP A 44 -5.27 5.60 -10.41
N ALA A 45 -5.95 4.82 -11.25
CA ALA A 45 -5.72 3.38 -11.39
C ALA A 45 -4.24 3.06 -11.72
N ALA A 46 -3.55 3.93 -12.49
CA ALA A 46 -2.14 3.75 -12.79
C ALA A 46 -1.25 3.86 -11.54
N LEU A 47 -1.61 4.72 -10.57
CA LEU A 47 -0.90 4.83 -9.30
C LEU A 47 -1.21 3.66 -8.37
N GLY A 48 -2.45 3.17 -8.39
CA GLY A 48 -2.83 1.92 -7.72
C GLY A 48 -2.01 0.73 -8.22
N THR A 49 -1.94 0.53 -9.54
CA THR A 49 -1.11 -0.52 -10.16
C THR A 49 0.36 -0.36 -9.79
N TYR A 50 0.89 0.85 -9.87
CA TYR A 50 2.28 1.14 -9.51
C TYR A 50 2.57 0.78 -8.04
N PHE A 51 1.66 1.06 -7.11
CA PHE A 51 1.81 0.62 -5.71
C PHE A 51 1.95 -0.90 -5.60
N TYR A 52 1.11 -1.68 -6.30
CA TYR A 52 1.21 -3.13 -6.26
C TYR A 52 2.51 -3.66 -6.87
N GLU A 53 3.01 -3.02 -7.93
CA GLU A 53 4.31 -3.35 -8.54
C GLU A 53 5.46 -3.14 -7.54
N GLU A 54 5.50 -1.97 -6.89
CA GLU A 54 6.52 -1.63 -5.90
C GLU A 54 6.45 -2.52 -4.65
N ILE A 55 5.24 -2.82 -4.15
CA ILE A 55 5.07 -3.77 -3.05
C ILE A 55 5.57 -5.16 -3.44
N LYS A 56 5.28 -5.63 -4.65
CA LYS A 56 5.75 -6.93 -5.12
C LYS A 56 7.28 -6.98 -5.23
N ALA A 57 7.92 -5.87 -5.62
CA ALA A 57 9.37 -5.77 -5.74
C ALA A 57 10.08 -5.68 -4.39
N HIS A 58 9.55 -4.88 -3.46
CA HIS A 58 10.26 -4.49 -2.23
C HIS A 58 9.75 -5.17 -0.95
N ALA A 59 8.46 -5.50 -0.90
CA ALA A 59 7.80 -6.06 0.28
C ALA A 59 6.73 -7.10 -0.09
N PRO A 60 7.09 -8.20 -0.80
CA PRO A 60 6.12 -9.16 -1.31
C PRO A 60 5.26 -9.79 -0.22
N ALA A 61 5.78 -9.92 1.00
CA ALA A 61 5.03 -10.41 2.16
C ALA A 61 3.86 -9.49 2.58
N ALA A 62 3.85 -8.23 2.13
CA ALA A 62 2.78 -7.27 2.37
C ALA A 62 1.55 -7.52 1.49
N LEU A 63 1.69 -8.24 0.36
CA LEU A 63 0.60 -8.44 -0.60
C LEU A 63 -0.63 -9.07 0.04
N LYS A 64 -0.45 -10.01 0.98
CA LYS A 64 -1.52 -10.64 1.75
C LYS A 64 -2.47 -9.67 2.46
N TYR A 65 -2.03 -8.44 2.75
CA TYR A 65 -2.87 -7.42 3.39
C TYR A 65 -3.75 -6.67 2.37
N PHE A 66 -3.36 -6.68 1.08
CA PHE A 66 -3.99 -5.93 -0.01
C PHE A 66 -4.70 -6.81 -1.02
N GLU A 67 -4.54 -8.13 -0.94
CA GLU A 67 -5.36 -9.10 -1.67
C GLU A 67 -6.84 -8.84 -1.37
N VAL A 68 -7.63 -8.68 -2.43
CA VAL A 68 -9.08 -8.63 -2.34
C VAL A 68 -9.52 -10.06 -2.04
N VAL A 69 -9.99 -10.31 -0.82
CA VAL A 69 -10.89 -11.44 -0.61
C VAL A 69 -12.18 -11.04 -1.30
N GLU A 70 -12.30 -11.33 -2.60
CA GLU A 70 -13.61 -11.42 -3.24
C GLU A 70 -14.29 -12.62 -2.58
N GLY A 71 -15.20 -12.33 -1.65
CA GLY A 71 -16.18 -13.26 -1.12
C GLY A 71 -17.51 -13.06 -1.81
#